data_AF-A0A250FU51-F1
#
_entry.id   AF-A0A250FU51-F1
#
_cell.length_a   1.000
_cell.length_b   1.000
_cell.length_c   1.000
_cell.angle_alpha   90.00
_cell.angle_beta   90.00
_cell.angle_gamma   90.00
#
_symmetry.space_group_name_H-M   'P 1'
#
loop_
_entity.id
_entity.type
_entity.pdbx_description
1 polymer ?
#
loop_
_entity_poly.entity_id
_entity_poly.type
_entity_poly.pdbx_seq_one_letter_code
_entity_poly.pdbx_strand_id
1 'polypeptide(L)'
;MIGILNIAGHRKELISLSTAYSKTVCKRGYPDSLPIAHFFKVTFLTEEDDDFFADWMYGRNKDNKSHKGQWYNGTIIFYDETSYGQEFLHYELTDALATSFKVDYDQERGMVTTLEIFTRERIYDHKYIINSEYYAITFDYVRPKEKSQQLLNTDPDLFELYYTDTSGKKIENIDFKIGTFIYLNVRGENLAGKTGDLSIEDEKVDFEYEGNRLENDTLQNYTFKSNNDSIKLKIIEPKNDN
;
A
#
# COMPACT_ATOMS: atom_id res chain seq x y z
N MET A 1 -2.69 9.72 -1.22
CA MET A 1 -1.59 9.32 -0.31
C MET A 1 -1.94 7.94 0.18
N ILE A 2 -1.04 6.97 0.03
CA ILE A 2 -1.30 5.58 0.37
C ILE A 2 -0.56 5.27 1.67
N GLY A 3 -1.27 4.79 2.69
CA GLY A 3 -0.67 4.29 3.93
C GLY A 3 -0.60 2.77 3.90
N ILE A 4 0.54 2.19 4.28
CA ILE A 4 0.74 0.74 4.30
C ILE A 4 1.27 0.32 5.67
N LEU A 5 0.58 -0.62 6.31
CA LEU A 5 1.08 -1.36 7.47
C LEU A 5 1.73 -2.66 7.01
N ASN A 6 2.95 -2.92 7.46
CA ASN A 6 3.61 -4.22 7.34
C ASN A 6 3.93 -4.74 8.74
N ILE A 7 3.44 -5.93 9.07
CA ILE A 7 3.72 -6.57 10.36
C ILE A 7 3.81 -8.08 10.18
N ALA A 8 4.87 -8.72 10.66
CA ALA A 8 5.08 -10.17 10.56
C ALA A 8 4.95 -10.75 9.13
N GLY A 9 5.20 -9.96 8.09
CA GLY A 9 5.02 -10.36 6.68
C GLY A 9 3.62 -10.11 6.11
N HIS A 10 2.65 -9.67 6.91
CA HIS A 10 1.32 -9.28 6.46
C HIS A 10 1.29 -7.78 6.10
N ARG A 11 0.79 -7.47 4.91
CA ARG A 11 0.68 -6.12 4.36
C ARG A 11 -0.78 -5.69 4.28
N LYS A 12 -1.10 -4.48 4.76
CA LYS A 12 -2.44 -3.89 4.64
C LYS A 12 -2.38 -2.43 4.21
N GLU A 13 -3.22 -2.07 3.26
CA GLU A 13 -3.47 -0.67 2.92
C GLU A 13 -4.38 -0.04 3.98
N LEU A 14 -3.98 1.14 4.46
CA LEU A 14 -4.64 1.82 5.55
C LEU A 14 -5.67 2.82 5.02
N ILE A 15 -6.89 2.69 5.52
CA ILE A 15 -7.93 3.72 5.40
C ILE A 15 -7.58 4.90 6.31
N SER A 16 -7.05 4.64 7.51
CA SER A 16 -6.64 5.70 8.43
C SER A 16 -5.58 5.26 9.42
N LEU A 17 -4.80 6.24 9.89
CA LEU A 17 -3.91 6.15 11.03
C LEU A 17 -4.21 7.32 11.98
N SER A 18 -4.31 7.02 13.27
CA SER A 18 -4.31 8.01 14.34
C SER A 18 -3.28 7.63 15.39
N THR A 19 -2.49 8.61 15.81
CA THR A 19 -1.62 8.51 16.99
C THR A 19 -1.52 9.90 17.60
N ALA A 20 -1.29 9.98 18.90
CA ALA A 20 -1.15 11.24 19.62
C ALA A 20 0.13 11.25 20.44
N TYR A 21 0.60 12.46 20.71
CA TYR A 21 1.71 12.72 21.61
C TYR A 21 1.29 13.82 22.59
N SER A 22 1.58 13.65 23.87
CA SER A 22 1.15 14.60 24.90
C SER A 22 2.23 14.83 25.96
N LYS A 23 2.10 15.92 26.71
CA LYS A 23 2.84 16.15 27.96
C LYS A 23 1.84 16.49 29.05
N THR A 24 2.11 16.08 30.29
CA THR A 24 1.38 16.65 31.43
C THR A 24 1.86 18.08 31.65
N VAL A 25 0.96 18.90 32.18
CA VAL A 25 1.23 20.31 32.49
C VAL A 25 0.96 20.56 33.97
N CYS A 26 1.86 21.29 34.61
CA CYS A 26 1.66 21.71 35.98
C CYS A 26 0.56 22.77 36.06
N LYS A 27 0.14 23.13 37.28
CA LYS A 27 -0.91 24.15 37.53
C LYS A 27 -0.65 25.53 36.91
N ARG A 28 0.60 25.82 36.52
CA ARG A 28 1.01 27.08 35.87
C ARG A 28 1.03 26.99 34.33
N GLY A 29 0.70 25.83 33.75
CA GLY A 29 0.69 25.59 32.31
C GLY A 29 2.03 25.18 31.71
N TYR A 30 3.08 24.99 32.52
CA TYR A 30 4.37 24.48 32.02
C TYR A 30 4.37 22.95 31.95
N PRO A 31 4.98 22.36 30.91
CA PRO A 31 5.17 20.92 30.84
C PRO A 31 5.97 20.39 32.05
N ASP A 32 5.49 19.32 32.67
CA ASP A 32 6.12 18.70 33.85
C ASP A 32 6.36 17.19 33.70
N SER A 33 6.09 16.62 32.53
CA SER A 33 6.52 15.27 32.14
C SER A 33 7.42 15.26 30.91
N LEU A 34 8.09 14.13 30.73
CA LEU A 34 8.58 13.72 29.42
C LEU A 34 7.40 13.52 28.44
N PRO A 35 7.61 13.61 27.11
CA PRO A 35 6.56 13.33 26.13
C PRO A 35 6.05 11.90 26.25
N ILE A 36 4.73 11.76 26.24
CA ILE A 36 4.02 10.48 26.25
C ILE A 36 3.58 10.20 24.82
N ALA A 37 3.98 9.03 24.30
CA ALA A 37 3.51 8.53 23.02
C ALA A 37 2.32 7.58 23.22
N HIS A 38 1.20 7.90 22.60
CA HIS A 38 0.00 7.06 22.64
C HIS A 38 0.08 5.93 21.63
N PHE A 39 -0.86 4.98 21.69
CA PHE A 39 -0.87 3.84 20.78
C PHE A 39 -1.23 4.29 19.36
N PHE A 40 -0.78 3.51 18.39
CA PHE A 40 -1.26 3.68 17.03
C PHE A 40 -2.64 3.07 16.93
N LYS A 41 -3.55 3.76 16.26
CA LYS A 41 -4.84 3.23 15.85
C LYS A 41 -4.89 3.22 14.34
N VAL A 42 -4.92 2.03 13.76
CA VAL A 42 -4.97 1.82 12.31
C VAL A 42 -6.31 1.24 11.91
N THR A 43 -6.76 1.57 10.71
CA THR A 43 -8.00 1.04 10.14
C THR A 43 -7.76 0.61 8.70
N PHE A 44 -8.26 -0.57 8.32
CA PHE A 44 -8.12 -1.16 6.98
C PHE A 44 -9.35 -2.00 6.61
N LEU A 45 -9.51 -2.32 5.32
CA LEU A 45 -10.56 -3.23 4.85
C LEU A 45 -10.25 -4.66 5.31
N THR A 46 -11.27 -5.36 5.78
CA THR A 46 -11.14 -6.76 6.24
C THR A 46 -11.22 -7.68 5.03
N GLU A 47 -10.23 -8.55 4.88
CA GLU A 47 -10.12 -9.54 3.80
C GLU A 47 -10.22 -10.97 4.37
N GLU A 48 -10.46 -11.97 3.53
CA GLU A 48 -10.66 -13.36 3.98
C GLU A 48 -9.42 -13.97 4.68
N ASP A 49 -8.22 -13.44 4.43
CA ASP A 49 -6.94 -13.91 4.96
C ASP A 49 -6.43 -13.11 6.17
N ASP A 50 -7.28 -12.28 6.79
CA ASP A 50 -6.93 -11.43 7.93
C ASP A 50 -6.95 -12.12 9.31
N ASP A 51 -7.07 -13.45 9.34
CA ASP A 51 -7.04 -14.25 10.57
C ASP A 51 -5.80 -13.97 11.42
N PHE A 52 -4.68 -13.62 10.79
CA PHE A 52 -3.45 -13.22 11.49
C PHE A 52 -3.68 -12.09 12.49
N PHE A 53 -4.45 -11.04 12.16
CA PHE A 53 -4.59 -9.87 13.03
C PHE A 53 -5.46 -10.18 14.25
N ALA A 54 -6.49 -11.01 14.05
CA ALA A 54 -7.29 -11.56 15.13
C ALA A 54 -6.41 -12.45 16.03
N ASP A 55 -5.64 -13.36 15.44
CA ASP A 55 -4.72 -14.25 16.15
C ASP A 55 -3.59 -13.50 16.86
N TRP A 56 -3.11 -12.39 16.31
CA TRP A 56 -2.10 -11.55 16.95
C TRP A 56 -2.65 -10.93 18.23
N MET A 57 -3.91 -10.49 18.22
CA MET A 57 -4.60 -9.98 19.41
C MET A 57 -4.91 -11.10 20.41
N TYR A 58 -5.49 -12.22 19.98
CA TYR A 58 -5.84 -13.34 20.87
C TYR A 58 -4.65 -14.19 21.30
N GLY A 59 -3.53 -14.05 20.59
CA GLY A 59 -2.39 -14.94 20.62
C GLY A 59 -1.72 -14.98 21.98
N ARG A 60 -1.53 -16.20 22.50
CA ARG A 60 -0.56 -16.44 23.57
C ARG A 60 0.82 -16.60 22.95
N ASN A 61 1.81 -16.00 23.60
CA ASN A 61 3.21 -16.19 23.23
C ASN A 61 3.59 -17.66 23.40
N LYS A 62 3.96 -18.33 22.30
CA LYS A 62 4.32 -19.76 22.31
C LYS A 62 5.67 -20.00 23.00
N ASP A 63 6.59 -19.05 22.88
CA ASP A 63 7.97 -19.16 23.33
C ASP A 63 8.15 -18.68 24.77
N ASN A 64 7.33 -17.74 25.24
CA ASN A 64 7.41 -17.19 26.58
C ASN A 64 6.04 -17.01 27.24
N LYS A 65 5.63 -18.02 28.02
CA LYS A 65 4.36 -18.05 28.75
C LYS A 65 4.17 -16.88 29.75
N SER A 66 5.23 -16.17 30.13
CA SER A 66 5.12 -15.01 31.03
C SER A 66 4.74 -13.72 30.31
N HIS A 67 4.98 -13.64 29.00
CA HIS A 67 4.61 -12.48 28.18
C HIS A 67 3.17 -12.65 27.69
N LYS A 68 2.33 -11.65 28.00
CA LYS A 68 0.95 -11.58 27.53
C LYS A 68 0.97 -11.00 26.12
N GLY A 69 0.69 -11.82 25.11
CA GLY A 69 0.63 -11.40 23.70
C GLY A 69 1.86 -11.75 22.87
N GLN A 70 1.67 -11.79 21.55
CA GLN A 70 2.73 -11.99 20.56
C GLN A 70 3.30 -10.63 20.12
N TRP A 71 4.61 -10.56 19.99
CA TRP A 71 5.33 -9.32 19.67
C TRP A 71 5.96 -9.44 18.30
N TYR A 72 5.78 -8.43 17.46
CA TYR A 72 6.32 -8.40 16.10
C TYR A 72 6.98 -7.06 15.81
N ASN A 73 7.98 -7.08 14.93
CA ASN A 73 8.49 -5.86 14.33
C ASN A 73 7.73 -5.57 13.04
N GLY A 74 7.63 -4.30 12.68
CA GLY A 74 6.89 -3.88 11.49
C GLY A 74 7.16 -2.44 11.08
N THR A 75 6.43 -1.99 10.07
CA THR A 75 6.51 -0.62 9.58
C THR A 75 5.13 -0.07 9.26
N ILE A 76 4.97 1.25 9.37
CA ILE A 76 3.85 1.99 8.79
C ILE A 76 4.45 3.05 7.87
N ILE A 77 4.17 2.97 6.57
CA ILE A 77 4.78 3.84 5.57
C ILE A 77 3.67 4.55 4.80
N PHE A 78 3.79 5.87 4.64
CA PHE A 78 2.93 6.67 3.78
C PHE A 78 3.70 7.08 2.55
N TYR A 79 3.06 6.91 1.41
CA TYR A 79 3.56 7.27 0.10
C TYR A 79 2.73 8.42 -0.46
N ASP A 80 3.41 9.39 -1.05
CA ASP A 80 2.74 10.44 -1.80
C ASP A 80 2.40 9.93 -3.21
N GLU A 81 1.10 9.82 -3.50
CA GLU A 81 0.59 9.42 -4.82
C GLU A 81 0.98 10.43 -5.91
N THR A 82 1.14 11.70 -5.55
CA THR A 82 1.47 12.76 -6.51
C THR A 82 2.97 12.83 -6.81
N SER A 83 3.80 12.22 -5.97
CA SER A 83 5.27 12.22 -6.06
C SER A 83 5.84 10.85 -6.42
N TYR A 84 5.21 10.11 -7.34
CA TYR A 84 5.69 8.81 -7.83
C TYR A 84 5.90 7.74 -6.74
N GLY A 85 5.07 7.74 -5.69
CA GLY A 85 5.21 6.76 -4.61
C GLY A 85 6.45 7.01 -3.73
N GLN A 86 6.96 8.24 -3.68
CA GLN A 86 8.01 8.60 -2.73
C GLN A 86 7.49 8.45 -1.29
N GLU A 87 8.31 7.85 -0.41
CA GLU A 87 8.05 7.83 1.03
C GLU A 87 7.88 9.26 1.55
N PHE A 88 6.68 9.55 2.00
CA PHE A 88 6.31 10.79 2.67
C PHE A 88 6.57 10.69 4.17
N LEU A 89 6.25 9.54 4.77
CA LEU A 89 6.40 9.33 6.19
C LEU A 89 6.64 7.85 6.52
N HIS A 90 7.57 7.56 7.43
CA HIS A 90 7.89 6.21 7.86
C HIS A 90 7.86 6.10 9.39
N TYR A 91 7.17 5.08 9.91
CA TYR A 91 7.33 4.58 11.26
C TYR A 91 7.93 3.17 11.23
N GLU A 92 9.10 2.97 11.82
CA GLU A 92 9.56 1.62 12.17
C GLU A 92 9.01 1.27 13.54
N LEU A 93 8.47 0.07 13.71
CA LEU A 93 7.85 -0.44 14.93
C LEU A 93 8.70 -1.59 15.47
N THR A 94 9.27 -1.43 16.66
CA THR A 94 10.01 -2.47 17.36
C THR A 94 9.21 -2.96 18.55
N ASP A 95 9.12 -4.29 18.69
CA ASP A 95 8.28 -4.96 19.68
C ASP A 95 6.87 -4.35 19.71
N ALA A 96 6.16 -4.51 18.59
CA ALA A 96 4.77 -4.11 18.47
C ALA A 96 3.84 -5.20 19.02
N LEU A 97 2.78 -4.78 19.68
CA LEU A 97 1.74 -5.63 20.25
C LEU A 97 0.36 -5.08 19.86
N ALA A 98 -0.50 -5.95 19.34
CA ALA A 98 -1.92 -5.67 19.19
C ALA A 98 -2.59 -5.63 20.58
N THR A 99 -3.20 -4.49 20.92
CA THR A 99 -3.87 -4.29 22.22
C THR A 99 -5.39 -4.21 22.12
N SER A 100 -5.91 -3.96 20.92
CA SER A 100 -7.35 -3.93 20.64
C SER A 100 -7.58 -4.34 19.19
N PHE A 101 -8.60 -5.17 18.97
CA PHE A 101 -9.04 -5.59 17.64
C PHE A 101 -10.55 -5.42 17.58
N LYS A 102 -11.03 -4.66 16.60
CA LYS A 102 -12.44 -4.37 16.39
C LYS A 102 -12.78 -4.53 14.92
N VAL A 103 -13.86 -5.23 14.62
CA VAL A 103 -14.41 -5.33 13.27
C VAL A 103 -15.77 -4.68 13.26
N ASP A 104 -15.98 -3.75 12.33
CA ASP A 104 -17.24 -3.05 12.10
C ASP A 104 -17.70 -3.33 10.66
N TYR A 105 -19.02 -3.42 10.45
CA TYR A 105 -19.59 -3.40 9.10
C TYR A 105 -20.03 -1.98 8.76
N ASP A 106 -19.49 -1.45 7.67
CA ASP A 106 -19.90 -0.20 7.05
C ASP A 106 -20.59 -0.51 5.71
N GLN A 107 -21.75 0.08 5.46
CA GLN A 107 -22.53 -0.23 4.26
C GLN A 107 -21.82 0.18 2.96
N GLU A 108 -21.03 1.26 2.99
CA GLU A 108 -20.33 1.77 1.80
C GLU A 108 -18.96 1.09 1.62
N ARG A 109 -18.27 0.78 2.72
CA ARG A 109 -16.89 0.27 2.71
C ARG A 109 -16.80 -1.24 2.93
N GLY A 110 -17.88 -1.89 3.34
CA GLY A 110 -17.89 -3.29 3.72
C GLY A 110 -17.34 -3.53 5.14
N MET A 111 -16.68 -4.66 5.34
CA MET A 111 -16.11 -5.02 6.65
C MET A 111 -14.81 -4.24 6.88
N VAL A 112 -14.72 -3.53 7.99
CA VAL A 112 -13.58 -2.68 8.34
C VAL A 112 -13.00 -3.13 9.67
N THR A 113 -11.70 -3.35 9.69
CA THR A 113 -10.96 -3.72 10.90
C THR A 113 -10.23 -2.49 11.45
N THR A 114 -10.34 -2.29 12.75
CA THR A 114 -9.58 -1.30 13.52
C THR A 114 -8.70 -2.00 14.54
N LEU A 115 -7.40 -1.72 14.48
CA LEU A 115 -6.40 -2.30 15.37
C LEU A 115 -5.73 -1.18 16.17
N GLU A 116 -5.60 -1.38 17.49
CA GLU A 116 -4.70 -0.57 18.31
C GLU A 116 -3.40 -1.31 18.56
N ILE A 117 -2.29 -0.62 18.29
CA ILE A 117 -0.94 -1.18 18.33
C ILE A 117 -0.10 -0.39 19.34
N PHE A 118 0.32 -1.08 20.40
CA PHE A 118 1.39 -0.63 21.27
C PHE A 118 2.74 -0.95 20.62
N THR A 119 3.72 -0.07 20.79
CA THR A 119 5.10 -0.30 20.34
C THR A 119 6.06 0.09 21.45
N ARG A 120 7.01 -0.79 21.77
CA ARG A 120 8.06 -0.48 22.75
C ARG A 120 8.93 0.65 22.24
N GLU A 121 9.39 0.53 21.00
CA GLU A 121 10.14 1.58 20.33
C GLU A 121 9.52 1.84 18.96
N ARG A 122 9.44 3.13 18.59
CA ARG A 122 9.06 3.53 17.25
C ARG A 122 10.05 4.54 16.71
N ILE A 123 10.49 4.35 15.47
CA ILE A 123 11.39 5.28 14.78
C ILE A 123 10.57 6.10 13.80
N TYR A 124 10.38 7.38 14.09
CA TYR A 124 9.64 8.31 13.25
C TYR A 124 10.58 8.96 12.22
N ASP A 125 10.22 8.82 10.95
CA ASP A 125 10.88 9.40 9.77
C ASP A 125 12.41 9.21 9.76
N HIS A 126 12.88 8.04 10.18
CA HIS A 126 14.31 7.71 10.34
C HIS A 126 15.11 8.68 11.21
N LYS A 127 14.43 9.50 12.03
CA LYS A 127 15.02 10.63 12.74
C LYS A 127 14.83 10.56 14.24
N TYR A 128 13.68 10.07 14.71
CA TYR A 128 13.32 10.15 16.12
C TYR A 128 13.01 8.78 16.69
N ILE A 129 13.77 8.37 17.71
CA ILE A 129 13.46 7.19 18.49
C ILE A 129 12.54 7.60 19.62
N ILE A 130 11.37 6.99 19.66
CA ILE A 130 10.37 7.18 20.70
C ILE A 130 10.27 5.86 21.46
N ASN A 131 10.76 5.83 22.70
CA ASN A 131 10.65 4.67 23.56
C ASN A 131 9.44 4.83 24.50
N SER A 132 8.42 4.00 24.28
CA SER A 132 7.16 4.04 25.01
C SER A 132 7.24 3.40 26.40
N GLU A 133 8.23 2.52 26.67
CA GLU A 133 8.42 1.90 28.00
C GLU A 133 9.02 2.86 29.01
N TYR A 134 9.89 3.77 28.57
CA TYR A 134 10.54 4.74 29.43
C TYR A 134 9.95 6.16 29.30
N TYR A 135 8.86 6.31 28.54
CA TYR A 135 8.21 7.60 28.23
C TYR A 135 9.22 8.68 27.78
N ALA A 136 10.30 8.26 27.12
CA ALA A 136 11.40 9.12 26.74
C ALA A 136 11.44 9.19 25.21
N ILE A 137 11.25 10.40 24.67
CA ILE A 137 11.75 10.70 23.32
C ILE A 137 13.22 11.05 23.49
N THR A 138 14.09 10.12 23.13
CA THR A 138 15.53 10.36 23.10
C THR A 138 15.90 10.91 21.73
N PHE A 139 16.45 12.14 21.72
CA PHE A 139 17.11 12.71 20.55
C PHE A 139 18.46 12.01 20.34
N ASP A 140 18.45 10.76 19.90
CA ASP A 140 19.61 10.28 19.18
C ASP A 140 19.39 10.67 17.72
N TYR A 141 20.28 11.49 17.18
CA TYR A 141 20.47 11.53 15.75
C TYR A 141 20.81 10.09 15.37
N VAL A 142 19.83 9.34 14.90
CA VAL A 142 20.14 8.32 13.90
C VAL A 142 20.90 9.14 12.86
N ARG A 143 22.23 8.94 12.76
CA ARG A 143 22.99 9.55 11.67
C ARG A 143 22.08 9.37 10.46
N PRO A 144 21.79 10.43 9.68
CA PRO A 144 21.08 10.21 8.45
C PRO A 144 21.80 9.01 7.83
N LYS A 145 21.14 7.86 7.70
CA LYS A 145 21.58 6.91 6.69
C LYS A 145 21.59 7.83 5.49
N GLU A 146 22.78 8.25 5.05
CA GLU A 146 22.99 9.11 3.88
C GLU A 146 21.94 8.64 2.94
N LYS A 147 20.84 9.41 2.76
CA LYS A 147 19.52 8.91 2.33
C LYS A 147 19.85 7.73 1.48
N SER A 148 19.81 6.50 2.04
CA SER A 148 20.46 5.40 1.30
C SER A 148 19.79 5.56 -0.02
N GLN A 149 20.56 5.68 -1.10
CA GLN A 149 19.98 5.52 -2.40
C GLN A 149 19.37 4.13 -2.22
N GLN A 150 18.10 4.10 -1.76
CA GLN A 150 17.23 2.96 -1.70
C GLN A 150 17.49 2.49 -3.09
N LEU A 151 18.22 1.38 -3.20
CA LEU A 151 18.66 0.83 -4.48
C LEU A 151 17.41 0.97 -5.31
N LEU A 152 17.41 2.02 -6.16
CA LEU A 152 16.16 2.53 -6.69
C LEU A 152 15.79 1.31 -7.51
N ASN A 153 14.74 0.59 -7.10
CA ASN A 153 14.44 -0.65 -7.74
C ASN A 153 13.93 -0.24 -9.11
N THR A 154 14.85 0.10 -10.03
CA THR A 154 14.60 0.67 -11.35
C THR A 154 14.07 -0.39 -12.28
N ASP A 155 13.98 -1.62 -11.78
CA ASP A 155 13.37 -2.72 -12.46
C ASP A 155 11.87 -2.39 -12.58
N PRO A 156 11.34 -2.41 -13.81
CA PRO A 156 9.93 -2.15 -14.03
C PRO A 156 9.11 -3.25 -13.37
N ASP A 157 8.09 -2.87 -12.61
CA ASP A 157 7.14 -3.78 -11.99
C ASP A 157 5.72 -3.39 -12.39
N LEU A 158 4.91 -4.35 -12.83
CA LEU A 158 3.55 -4.12 -13.33
C LEU A 158 2.57 -4.76 -12.35
N PHE A 159 1.73 -3.94 -11.72
CA PHE A 159 0.82 -4.37 -10.66
C PHE A 159 -0.61 -4.60 -11.15
N GLU A 160 -1.08 -3.77 -12.09
CA GLU A 160 -2.48 -3.79 -12.53
C GLU A 160 -2.58 -3.52 -14.03
N LEU A 161 -3.47 -4.27 -14.67
CA LEU A 161 -3.84 -4.10 -16.07
C LEU A 161 -5.36 -4.26 -16.20
N TYR A 162 -6.04 -3.23 -16.71
CA TYR A 162 -7.50 -3.25 -16.81
C TYR A 162 -8.05 -2.36 -17.92
N TYR A 163 -9.27 -2.65 -18.37
CA TYR A 163 -9.92 -1.90 -19.44
C TYR A 163 -10.89 -0.85 -18.90
N THR A 164 -10.95 0.30 -19.57
CA THR A 164 -12.02 1.29 -19.37
C THR A 164 -12.63 1.71 -20.70
N ASP A 165 -13.91 2.10 -20.67
CA ASP A 165 -14.55 2.76 -21.79
C ASP A 165 -14.01 4.19 -22.01
N THR A 166 -14.50 4.87 -23.03
CA THR A 166 -14.10 6.25 -23.33
C THR A 166 -14.55 7.28 -22.28
N SER A 167 -15.44 6.90 -21.36
CA SER A 167 -15.87 7.73 -20.24
C SER A 167 -15.04 7.51 -18.98
N GLY A 168 -14.09 6.56 -19.01
CA GLY A 168 -13.23 6.20 -17.89
C GLY A 168 -13.84 5.17 -16.94
N LYS A 169 -14.98 4.56 -17.29
CA LYS A 169 -15.60 3.50 -16.49
C LYS A 169 -14.91 2.17 -16.77
N LYS A 170 -14.55 1.43 -15.71
CA LYS A 170 -13.97 0.07 -15.82
C LYS A 170 -14.99 -0.88 -16.48
N ILE A 171 -14.51 -1.66 -17.44
CA ILE A 171 -15.32 -2.61 -18.23
C ILE A 171 -14.63 -3.96 -18.28
N GLU A 172 -15.41 -5.02 -18.45
CA GLU A 172 -14.94 -6.39 -18.58
C GLU A 172 -14.90 -6.79 -20.07
N ASN A 173 -14.15 -7.84 -20.41
CA ASN A 173 -14.02 -8.29 -21.80
C ASN A 173 -15.37 -8.68 -22.44
N ILE A 174 -16.34 -9.11 -21.65
CA ILE A 174 -17.69 -9.43 -22.12
C ILE A 174 -18.46 -8.21 -22.63
N ASP A 175 -18.05 -7.00 -22.26
CA ASP A 175 -18.68 -5.73 -22.66
C ASP A 175 -18.12 -5.18 -23.98
N PHE A 176 -17.13 -5.86 -24.57
CA PHE A 176 -16.45 -5.42 -25.78
C PHE A 176 -17.40 -5.38 -26.98
N LYS A 177 -17.35 -4.26 -27.72
CA LYS A 177 -18.14 -4.02 -28.93
C LYS A 177 -17.22 -3.75 -30.09
N ILE A 178 -17.34 -4.54 -31.15
CA ILE A 178 -16.56 -4.37 -32.38
C ILE A 178 -16.75 -2.95 -32.93
N GLY A 179 -15.65 -2.32 -33.34
CA GLY A 179 -15.62 -0.98 -33.90
C GLY A 179 -15.60 0.15 -32.87
N THR A 180 -15.63 -0.14 -31.57
CA THR A 180 -15.47 0.88 -30.52
C THR A 180 -14.03 1.01 -30.04
N PHE A 181 -13.76 2.12 -29.34
CA PHE A 181 -12.48 2.36 -28.70
C PHE A 181 -12.59 2.12 -27.20
N ILE A 182 -11.53 1.56 -26.63
CA ILE A 182 -11.34 1.37 -25.19
C ILE A 182 -9.96 1.89 -24.80
N TYR A 183 -9.72 1.99 -23.49
CA TYR A 183 -8.39 2.23 -22.94
C TYR A 183 -7.94 1.04 -22.12
N LEU A 184 -6.77 0.51 -22.47
CA LEU A 184 -6.01 -0.40 -21.62
C LEU A 184 -5.20 0.46 -20.64
N ASN A 185 -5.53 0.39 -19.37
CA ASN A 185 -4.82 1.11 -18.31
C ASN A 185 -3.80 0.17 -17.69
N VAL A 186 -2.55 0.63 -17.65
CA VAL A 186 -1.42 -0.09 -17.05
C VAL A 186 -0.95 0.70 -15.85
N ARG A 187 -0.86 0.03 -14.70
CA ARG A 187 -0.32 0.59 -13.46
C ARG A 187 0.86 -0.24 -12.98
N GLY A 188 1.94 0.45 -12.63
CA GLY A 188 3.13 -0.17 -12.12
C GLY A 188 4.12 0.84 -11.57
N GLU A 189 5.32 0.37 -11.27
CA GLU A 189 6.45 1.15 -10.81
C GLU A 189 7.60 1.09 -11.82
N ASN A 190 8.31 2.21 -11.96
CA ASN A 190 9.48 2.34 -12.85
C ASN A 190 9.23 1.98 -14.33
N LEU A 191 7.97 2.10 -14.79
CA LEU A 191 7.58 1.83 -16.17
C LEU A 191 7.96 2.97 -17.12
N ALA A 192 7.90 4.22 -16.66
CA ALA A 192 8.08 5.39 -17.52
C ALA A 192 9.39 5.35 -18.32
N GLY A 193 9.28 5.42 -19.66
CA GLY A 193 10.40 5.35 -20.60
C GLY A 193 10.98 3.95 -20.81
N LYS A 194 10.45 2.91 -20.14
CA LYS A 194 10.78 1.51 -20.42
C LYS A 194 9.93 0.97 -21.55
N THR A 195 10.47 -0.03 -22.22
CA THR A 195 9.79 -0.77 -23.28
C THR A 195 9.45 -2.17 -22.81
N GLY A 196 8.24 -2.63 -23.08
CA GLY A 196 7.83 -4.00 -22.81
C GLY A 196 6.77 -4.48 -23.79
N ASP A 197 6.56 -5.79 -23.79
CA ASP A 197 5.50 -6.44 -24.53
C ASP A 197 4.31 -6.66 -23.59
N LEU A 198 3.11 -6.29 -24.04
CA LEU A 198 1.86 -6.51 -23.29
C LEU A 198 0.99 -7.51 -24.05
N SER A 199 0.84 -8.72 -23.51
CA SER A 199 -0.18 -9.66 -24.01
C SER A 199 -1.54 -9.27 -23.42
N ILE A 200 -2.51 -9.06 -24.32
CA ILE A 200 -3.90 -8.69 -24.02
C ILE A 200 -4.87 -9.62 -24.73
N GLU A 201 -4.52 -10.91 -24.76
CA GLU A 201 -5.27 -11.98 -25.41
C GLU A 201 -6.76 -12.00 -25.04
N ASP A 202 -7.61 -12.03 -26.05
CA ASP A 202 -9.05 -12.24 -25.91
C ASP A 202 -9.57 -13.18 -27.00
N GLU A 203 -10.33 -14.21 -26.62
CA GLU A 203 -10.81 -15.23 -27.57
C GLU A 203 -11.89 -14.70 -28.54
N LYS A 204 -12.51 -13.55 -28.25
CA LYS A 204 -13.71 -13.07 -28.96
C LYS A 204 -13.45 -11.87 -29.84
N VAL A 205 -12.37 -11.13 -29.59
CA VAL A 205 -12.04 -9.91 -30.32
C VAL A 205 -10.54 -9.77 -30.48
N ASP A 206 -10.14 -9.10 -31.55
CA ASP A 206 -8.75 -8.65 -31.71
C ASP A 206 -8.67 -7.15 -31.44
N PHE A 207 -7.44 -6.67 -31.22
CA PHE A 207 -7.18 -5.25 -30.96
C PHE A 207 -6.37 -4.59 -32.07
N GLU A 208 -6.66 -3.31 -32.32
CA GLU A 208 -5.90 -2.42 -33.20
C GLU A 208 -5.32 -1.26 -32.38
N TYR A 209 -4.01 -1.04 -32.53
CA TYR A 209 -3.26 0.07 -31.93
C TYR A 209 -2.71 0.98 -33.04
N GLU A 210 -3.01 2.28 -32.96
CA GLU A 210 -2.57 3.29 -33.94
C GLU A 210 -2.81 2.92 -35.42
N GLY A 211 -3.90 2.18 -35.70
CA GLY A 211 -4.27 1.74 -37.05
C GLY A 211 -3.66 0.41 -37.49
N ASN A 212 -2.84 -0.24 -36.65
CA ASN A 212 -2.27 -1.54 -36.90
C ASN A 212 -2.91 -2.59 -35.98
N ARG A 213 -3.36 -3.71 -36.55
CA ARG A 213 -3.82 -4.87 -35.80
C ARG A 213 -2.66 -5.45 -34.99
N LEU A 214 -2.92 -5.79 -33.73
CA LEU A 214 -1.95 -6.48 -32.89
C LEU A 214 -1.90 -7.96 -33.31
N GLU A 215 -0.71 -8.47 -33.59
CA GLU A 215 -0.53 -9.88 -33.88
C GLU A 215 -0.47 -10.66 -32.56
N ASN A 216 -1.26 -11.74 -32.46
CA ASN A 216 -1.42 -12.56 -31.24
C ASN A 216 -1.81 -11.71 -30.02
N ASP A 217 -2.63 -10.67 -30.23
CA ASP A 217 -3.07 -9.73 -29.21
C ASP A 217 -1.94 -9.21 -28.30
N THR A 218 -0.74 -9.08 -28.87
CA THR A 218 0.43 -8.61 -28.13
C THR A 218 0.85 -7.25 -28.65
N LEU A 219 0.83 -6.25 -27.77
CA LEU A 219 1.41 -4.94 -28.05
C LEU A 219 2.92 -5.00 -27.80
N GLN A 220 3.69 -5.17 -28.86
CA GLN A 220 5.14 -5.32 -28.78
C GLN A 220 5.88 -3.99 -28.67
N ASN A 221 6.99 -3.99 -27.92
CA ASN A 221 7.92 -2.88 -27.75
C ASN A 221 7.25 -1.55 -27.37
N TYR A 222 6.16 -1.62 -26.59
CA TYR A 222 5.46 -0.42 -26.16
C TYR A 222 6.30 0.37 -25.18
N THR A 223 6.55 1.65 -25.48
CA THR A 223 7.23 2.56 -24.54
C THR A 223 6.21 3.21 -23.62
N PHE A 224 6.24 2.84 -22.34
CA PHE A 224 5.33 3.42 -21.36
C PHE A 224 5.64 4.90 -21.15
N LYS A 225 4.62 5.75 -21.23
CA LYS A 225 4.72 7.20 -21.04
C LYS A 225 4.80 7.58 -19.57
N SER A 226 4.22 6.76 -18.70
CA SER A 226 4.26 6.96 -17.25
C SER A 226 4.04 5.64 -16.49
N ASN A 227 4.13 5.68 -15.16
CA ASN A 227 3.78 4.57 -14.28
C ASN A 227 2.28 4.24 -14.28
N ASN A 228 1.44 5.19 -14.70
CA ASN A 228 -0.01 5.01 -14.92
C ASN A 228 -0.32 5.39 -16.37
N ASP A 229 -0.15 4.44 -17.29
CA ASP A 229 -0.35 4.69 -18.72
C ASP A 229 -1.74 4.25 -19.19
N SER A 230 -2.30 4.99 -20.14
CA SER A 230 -3.60 4.71 -20.75
C SER A 230 -3.43 4.57 -22.25
N ILE A 231 -3.50 3.33 -22.72
CA ILE A 231 -3.25 2.94 -24.10
C ILE A 231 -4.58 2.82 -24.82
N LYS A 232 -4.80 3.66 -25.82
CA LYS A 232 -6.03 3.64 -26.61
C LYS A 232 -5.99 2.49 -27.62
N LEU A 233 -6.96 1.60 -27.54
CA LEU A 233 -7.13 0.47 -28.45
C LEU A 233 -8.48 0.54 -29.13
N LYS A 234 -8.56 -0.01 -30.34
CA LYS A 234 -9.81 -0.20 -31.07
C LYS A 234 -10.11 -1.69 -31.15
N ILE A 235 -11.35 -2.05 -30.83
CA ILE A 235 -11.81 -3.44 -30.89
C ILE A 235 -12.17 -3.75 -32.35
N ILE A 236 -11.65 -4.85 -32.88
CA ILE A 236 -11.90 -5.30 -34.25
C ILE A 236 -12.36 -6.76 -34.25
N GLU A 237 -12.89 -7.20 -35.38
CA GLU A 237 -13.33 -8.59 -35.55
C GLU A 237 -12.14 -9.55 -35.42
N PRO A 238 -12.32 -10.70 -34.74
CA PRO A 238 -11.26 -11.68 -34.58
C PRO A 238 -10.83 -12.23 -35.93
N LYS A 239 -9.57 -12.67 -36.03
CA LYS A 239 -9.06 -13.17 -37.31
C LYS A 239 -9.66 -14.55 -37.49
N ASN A 240 -10.47 -14.75 -38.53
CA ASN A 240 -10.86 -16.11 -38.90
C ASN A 240 -9.60 -16.86 -39.32
N ASP A 241 -9.08 -17.70 -38.44
CA ASP A 241 -8.09 -18.70 -38.78
C ASP A 241 -8.75 -19.69 -39.75
N ASN A 242 -8.41 -19.57 -41.03
CA ASN A 242 -8.67 -20.60 -42.05
C ASN A 242 -7.56 -21.65 -42.02
#